data_AF-A0A2V8PLB5-F1
#
_entry.id   AF-A0A2V8PLB5-F1
#
_cell.length_a   1.000
_cell.length_b   1.000
_cell.length_c   1.000
_cell.angle_alpha   90.00
_cell.angle_beta   90.00
_cell.angle_gamma   90.00
#
_symmetry.space_group_name_H-M   'P 1'
#
loop_
_entity.id
_entity.type
_entity.pdbx_description
1 polymer ?
#
loop_
_entity_poly.entity_id
_entity_poly.type
_entity_poly.pdbx_seq_one_letter_code
_entity_poly.pdbx_strand_id
1 'polypeptide(L)'
;MSDSTQNQLREALAAKSSGQFSAKTKLADVRVSPGGYLAVAALLTFASLVCLRTNRNLAALILIAGTWTTIPLLVLTNRISFDGYALSRRGLVSFIARFLTRREQSLRVDDIERVEVATLRTLRRGGNVRYRYRIEIAGKELFLVFASGGEGFRRMARTLLPRIPDYKLDARACELRDHLKDANIVRAEAAALGIPPASVLDETDDAARKRRPPVLERKALDDDAEHAKLLRQAANDLRTAGRLRQSAEAFRRAFHISGSDPWLLYEYARLLRSQASAFSDARLLGRACAALRLAATRGASDVGLLERVGESFLEYGDPARAAKTFRRALEVNDAACRAQLGLAEVALSDGKLAHVIHHYNETARIAPDKAVMRLARREGDYYARLNDDEDYLAAELRRMNWLDGAGRVQQLAARVSFAALLVALVGPSMDQVIAGLGWALASSSIVAWSGSLITRKLLTARSRMDTGDA
;
A
#
# COMPACT_ATOMS: atom_id res chain seq x y z
N MET A 1 17.51 29.72 47.28
CA MET A 1 16.45 29.60 46.24
C MET A 1 15.13 29.75 46.96
N SER A 2 14.31 30.71 46.55
CA SER A 2 13.08 31.08 47.26
C SER A 2 12.04 29.95 47.21
N ASP A 3 11.21 29.82 48.24
CA ASP A 3 10.09 28.86 48.30
C ASP A 3 9.16 28.96 47.08
N SER A 4 9.08 30.15 46.46
CA SER A 4 8.36 30.37 45.20
C SER A 4 8.92 29.54 44.02
N THR A 5 10.25 29.41 43.91
CA THR A 5 10.88 28.62 42.84
C THR A 5 10.69 27.13 43.03
N GLN A 6 10.65 26.63 44.28
CA GLN A 6 10.36 25.22 44.54
C GLN A 6 8.89 24.88 44.32
N ASN A 7 7.96 25.78 44.64
CA ASN A 7 6.55 25.61 44.35
C ASN A 7 6.26 25.66 42.84
N GLN A 8 6.91 26.54 42.09
CA GLN A 8 6.80 26.55 40.62
C GLN A 8 7.38 25.28 40.00
N LEU A 9 8.48 24.74 40.53
CA LEU A 9 9.04 23.48 40.04
C LEU A 9 8.13 22.29 40.38
N ARG A 10 7.49 22.30 41.55
CA ARG A 10 6.49 21.29 41.94
C ARG A 10 5.21 21.41 41.15
N GLU A 11 4.73 22.60 40.83
CA GLU A 11 3.60 22.82 39.92
C GLU A 11 3.95 22.41 38.48
N ALA A 12 5.16 22.69 38.02
CA ALA A 12 5.63 22.24 36.70
C ALA A 12 5.77 20.71 36.64
N LEU A 13 6.23 20.07 37.72
CA LEU A 13 6.30 18.61 37.84
C LEU A 13 4.92 17.98 38.04
N ALA A 14 4.01 18.66 38.76
CA ALA A 14 2.63 18.24 38.95
C ALA A 14 1.79 18.42 37.67
N ALA A 15 2.06 19.44 36.86
CA ALA A 15 1.49 19.61 35.51
C ALA A 15 2.05 18.58 34.52
N LYS A 16 3.25 18.05 34.78
CA LYS A 16 3.86 16.96 34.01
C LYS A 16 3.40 15.57 34.46
N SER A 17 3.01 15.40 35.73
CA SER A 17 2.53 14.13 36.30
C SER A 17 1.02 13.99 36.29
N SER A 18 0.26 15.09 36.38
CA SER A 18 -1.16 15.12 36.08
C SER A 18 -1.31 15.22 34.57
N GLY A 19 -1.50 14.07 33.94
CA GLY A 19 -1.98 13.98 32.56
C GLY A 19 -3.36 14.61 32.45
N GLN A 20 -3.43 15.95 32.51
CA GLN A 20 -4.54 16.70 31.99
C GLN A 20 -4.71 16.26 30.55
N PHE A 21 -5.88 15.68 30.29
CA PHE A 21 -6.39 15.31 28.99
C PHE A 21 -6.31 16.51 28.05
N SER A 22 -5.14 16.75 27.48
CA SER A 22 -5.01 17.46 26.23
C SER A 22 -5.86 16.66 25.26
N ALA A 23 -7.00 17.22 24.87
CA ALA A 23 -7.83 16.67 23.82
C ALA A 23 -6.91 16.45 22.61
N LYS A 24 -6.48 15.20 22.42
CA LYS A 24 -5.51 14.80 21.39
C LYS A 24 -5.95 15.44 20.09
N THR A 25 -5.24 16.48 19.65
CA THR A 25 -5.62 17.28 18.50
C THR A 25 -5.52 16.38 17.28
N LYS A 26 -6.69 15.99 16.79
CA LYS A 26 -6.84 15.07 15.68
C LYS A 26 -6.28 15.73 14.42
N LEU A 27 -5.17 15.21 13.90
CA LEU A 27 -4.52 15.77 12.72
C LEU A 27 -5.16 15.27 11.43
N ALA A 28 -5.51 13.98 11.37
CA ALA A 28 -6.11 13.39 10.18
C ALA A 28 -7.07 12.23 10.51
N ASP A 29 -7.95 11.95 9.55
CA ASP A 29 -8.99 10.93 9.66
C ASP A 29 -9.35 10.34 8.30
N VAL A 30 -9.47 9.02 8.23
CA VAL A 30 -9.84 8.32 7.00
C VAL A 30 -10.87 7.25 7.32
N ARG A 31 -11.91 7.17 6.48
CA ARG A 31 -12.88 6.08 6.54
C ARG A 31 -12.22 4.79 6.08
N VAL A 32 -12.48 3.71 6.82
CA VAL A 32 -12.02 2.38 6.42
C VAL A 32 -12.81 1.91 5.20
N SER A 33 -12.19 1.13 4.31
CA SER A 33 -12.87 0.60 3.13
C SER A 33 -14.09 -0.26 3.53
N PRO A 34 -15.26 -0.09 2.88
CA PRO A 34 -16.49 -0.78 3.26
C PRO A 34 -16.54 -2.26 2.81
N GLY A 35 -15.54 -2.76 2.08
CA GLY A 35 -15.62 -4.07 1.41
C GLY A 35 -16.00 -5.25 2.31
N GLY A 36 -15.41 -5.34 3.51
CA GLY A 36 -15.76 -6.39 4.48
C GLY A 36 -17.21 -6.27 4.99
N TYR A 37 -17.69 -5.05 5.20
CA TYR A 37 -19.06 -4.78 5.63
C TYR A 37 -20.08 -5.15 4.55
N LEU A 38 -19.76 -4.85 3.28
CA LEU A 38 -20.61 -5.21 2.15
C LEU A 38 -20.73 -6.74 1.98
N ALA A 39 -19.64 -7.48 2.22
CA ALA A 39 -19.70 -8.95 2.20
C ALA A 39 -20.62 -9.50 3.29
N VAL A 40 -20.53 -8.98 4.52
CA VAL A 40 -21.44 -9.35 5.62
C VAL A 40 -22.89 -8.96 5.30
N ALA A 41 -23.11 -7.78 4.72
CA ALA A 41 -24.44 -7.33 4.30
C ALA A 41 -25.05 -8.26 3.25
N ALA A 42 -24.27 -8.70 2.27
CA ALA A 42 -24.71 -9.63 1.24
C ALA A 42 -25.09 -10.99 1.85
N LEU A 43 -24.27 -11.53 2.75
CA LEU A 43 -24.55 -12.79 3.44
C LEU A 43 -25.83 -12.72 4.28
N LEU A 44 -26.00 -11.66 5.07
CA LEU A 44 -27.19 -11.48 5.89
C LEU A 44 -28.44 -11.25 5.03
N THR A 45 -28.35 -10.44 3.97
CA THR A 45 -29.46 -10.24 3.03
C THR A 45 -29.88 -11.57 2.38
N PHE A 46 -28.92 -12.43 2.04
CA PHE A 46 -29.24 -13.77 1.56
C PHE A 46 -29.90 -14.65 2.65
N ALA A 47 -29.38 -14.63 3.88
CA ALA A 47 -29.98 -15.36 4.99
C ALA A 47 -31.45 -14.94 5.22
N SER A 48 -31.78 -13.65 5.07
CA SER A 48 -33.17 -13.20 5.16
C SER A 48 -34.04 -13.70 4.00
N LEU A 49 -33.51 -13.78 2.79
CA LEU A 49 -34.22 -14.34 1.64
C LEU A 49 -34.55 -15.82 1.86
N VAL A 50 -33.63 -16.58 2.46
CA VAL A 50 -33.88 -17.97 2.87
C VAL A 50 -34.97 -18.04 3.95
N CYS A 51 -34.95 -17.15 4.95
CA CYS A 51 -35.99 -17.08 5.97
C CYS A 51 -37.39 -16.81 5.36
N LEU A 52 -37.49 -15.88 4.39
CA LEU A 52 -38.75 -15.62 3.66
C LEU A 52 -39.25 -16.88 2.98
N ARG A 53 -38.36 -17.63 2.30
CA ARG A 53 -38.73 -18.87 1.64
C ARG A 53 -39.24 -19.94 2.62
N THR A 54 -38.67 -20.01 3.82
CA THR A 54 -39.12 -20.96 4.87
C THR A 54 -40.36 -20.48 5.64
N ASN A 55 -41.09 -19.48 5.13
CA ASN A 55 -42.25 -18.85 5.77
C ASN A 55 -41.97 -18.23 7.15
N ARG A 56 -40.70 -17.92 7.47
CA ARG A 56 -40.29 -17.23 8.70
C ARG A 56 -40.25 -15.73 8.49
N ASN A 57 -41.41 -15.14 8.16
CA ASN A 57 -41.52 -13.75 7.71
C ASN A 57 -41.02 -12.74 8.75
N LEU A 58 -41.32 -12.95 10.04
CA LEU A 58 -40.84 -12.08 11.12
C LEU A 58 -39.30 -12.11 11.24
N ALA A 59 -38.70 -13.31 11.19
CA ALA A 59 -37.24 -13.45 11.27
C ALA A 59 -36.55 -12.80 10.06
N ALA A 60 -37.12 -12.97 8.87
CA ALA A 60 -36.62 -12.30 7.67
C ALA A 60 -36.67 -10.78 7.77
N LEU A 61 -37.79 -10.23 8.25
CA LEU A 61 -37.98 -8.79 8.39
C LEU A 61 -37.01 -8.19 9.41
N ILE A 62 -36.84 -8.84 10.58
CA ILE A 62 -35.87 -8.43 11.60
C ILE A 62 -34.46 -8.46 11.03
N LEU A 63 -34.10 -9.50 10.28
CA LEU A 63 -32.75 -9.67 9.76
C LEU A 63 -32.44 -8.64 8.64
N ILE A 64 -33.38 -8.36 7.73
CA ILE A 64 -33.23 -7.30 6.71
C ILE A 64 -33.12 -5.94 7.38
N ALA A 65 -34.09 -5.59 8.23
CA ALA A 65 -34.12 -4.29 8.89
C ALA A 65 -32.87 -4.08 9.75
N GLY A 66 -32.46 -5.09 10.53
CA GLY A 66 -31.23 -5.06 11.32
C GLY A 66 -29.99 -4.91 10.46
N THR A 67 -29.87 -5.66 9.35
CA THR A 67 -28.70 -5.59 8.45
C THR A 67 -28.55 -4.21 7.82
N TRP A 68 -29.64 -3.67 7.25
CA TRP A 68 -29.62 -2.41 6.51
C TRP A 68 -29.67 -1.17 7.41
N THR A 69 -29.90 -1.31 8.72
CA THR A 69 -29.70 -0.23 9.70
C THR A 69 -28.32 -0.29 10.34
N THR A 70 -27.90 -1.45 10.83
CA THR A 70 -26.65 -1.60 11.58
C THR A 70 -25.42 -1.49 10.70
N ILE A 71 -25.38 -2.13 9.52
CA ILE A 71 -24.17 -2.16 8.70
C ILE A 71 -23.81 -0.77 8.17
N PRO A 72 -24.73 0.04 7.61
CA PRO A 72 -24.42 1.40 7.22
C PRO A 72 -23.92 2.25 8.39
N LEU A 73 -24.51 2.08 9.59
CA LEU A 73 -24.05 2.75 10.80
C LEU A 73 -22.61 2.35 11.17
N LEU A 74 -22.28 1.06 11.11
CA LEU A 74 -20.92 0.56 11.34
C LEU A 74 -19.93 1.10 10.30
N VAL A 75 -20.32 1.18 9.03
CA VAL A 75 -19.49 1.73 7.95
C VAL A 75 -19.23 3.23 8.13
N LEU A 76 -20.25 4.00 8.51
CA LEU A 76 -20.15 5.46 8.69
C LEU A 76 -19.31 5.85 9.91
N THR A 77 -19.39 5.05 10.98
CA THR A 77 -18.67 5.29 12.24
C THR A 77 -17.25 4.75 12.24
N ASN A 78 -16.93 3.74 11.44
CA ASN A 78 -15.61 3.12 11.43
C ASN A 78 -14.57 3.97 10.69
N ARG A 79 -13.61 4.50 11.44
CA ARG A 79 -12.56 5.39 10.92
C ARG A 79 -11.20 5.11 11.54
N ILE A 80 -10.15 5.52 10.86
CA ILE A 80 -8.77 5.51 11.36
C ILE A 80 -8.37 6.96 11.57
N SER A 81 -8.07 7.32 12.82
CA SER A 81 -7.60 8.65 13.18
C SER A 81 -6.11 8.63 13.47
N PHE A 82 -5.45 9.74 13.16
CA PHE A 82 -4.07 9.99 13.48
C PHE A 82 -3.95 11.23 14.36
N ASP A 83 -3.35 11.05 15.52
CA ASP A 83 -3.18 12.10 16.54
C ASP A 83 -1.73 12.65 16.53
N GLY A 84 -0.93 12.35 15.50
CA GLY A 84 0.45 12.79 15.36
C GLY A 84 1.50 11.80 15.88
N TYR A 85 1.15 11.01 16.90
CA TYR A 85 2.04 10.02 17.51
C TYR A 85 1.57 8.58 17.30
N ALA A 86 0.27 8.37 17.17
CA ALA A 86 -0.33 7.06 17.03
C ALA A 86 -1.52 7.07 16.09
N LEU A 87 -1.68 5.97 15.36
CA LEU A 87 -2.86 5.60 14.61
C LEU A 87 -3.80 4.84 15.52
N SER A 88 -5.07 5.21 15.54
CA SER A 88 -6.09 4.48 16.30
C SER A 88 -7.32 4.20 15.45
N ARG A 89 -7.87 2.99 15.58
CA ARG A 89 -9.17 2.67 14.98
C ARG A 89 -10.28 3.17 15.90
N ARG A 90 -11.19 3.97 15.35
CA ARG A 90 -12.36 4.53 16.04
C ARG A 90 -13.66 4.04 15.39
N GLY A 91 -14.75 4.16 16.14
CA GLY A 91 -16.09 3.76 15.72
C GLY A 91 -16.63 2.57 16.51
N LEU A 92 -17.88 2.20 16.21
CA LEU A 92 -18.60 1.14 16.93
C LEU A 92 -17.88 -0.21 16.87
N VAL A 93 -17.22 -0.52 15.74
CA VAL A 93 -16.44 -1.77 15.62
C VAL A 93 -15.23 -1.78 16.54
N SER A 94 -14.54 -0.64 16.71
CA SER A 94 -13.43 -0.53 17.65
C SER A 94 -13.92 -0.64 19.09
N PHE A 95 -15.06 -0.03 19.41
CA PHE A 95 -15.68 -0.14 20.73
C PHE A 95 -16.03 -1.59 21.09
N ILE A 96 -16.72 -2.30 20.19
CA ILE A 96 -17.06 -3.71 20.36
C ILE A 96 -15.79 -4.56 20.50
N ALA A 97 -14.77 -4.31 19.68
CA ALA A 97 -13.51 -5.05 19.75
C ALA A 97 -12.75 -4.80 21.06
N ARG A 98 -12.72 -3.56 21.56
CA ARG A 98 -12.11 -3.21 22.85
C ARG A 98 -12.85 -3.90 24.01
N PHE A 99 -14.17 -3.95 23.94
CA PHE A 99 -14.99 -4.64 24.93
C PHE A 99 -14.70 -6.15 24.97
N LEU A 100 -14.61 -6.79 23.80
CA LEU A 100 -14.36 -8.24 23.67
C LEU A 100 -12.91 -8.65 24.00
N THR A 101 -11.93 -7.90 23.50
CA THR A 101 -10.52 -8.32 23.54
C THR A 101 -9.68 -7.63 24.60
N ARG A 102 -10.20 -6.59 25.27
CA ARG A 102 -9.48 -5.69 26.19
C ARG A 102 -8.17 -5.09 25.62
N ARG A 103 -7.90 -5.22 24.32
CA ARG A 103 -6.70 -4.66 23.66
C ARG A 103 -7.01 -3.31 23.03
N GLU A 104 -6.09 -2.37 23.18
CA GLU A 104 -6.18 -1.09 22.47
C GLU A 104 -5.79 -1.27 21.00
N GLN A 105 -6.69 -0.88 20.09
CA GLN A 105 -6.41 -0.86 18.65
C GLN A 105 -5.67 0.44 18.27
N SER A 106 -4.51 0.65 18.90
CA SER A 106 -3.63 1.78 18.60
C SER A 106 -2.22 1.32 18.23
N LEU A 107 -1.62 1.99 17.25
CA LEU A 107 -0.27 1.72 16.75
C LEU A 107 0.52 3.03 16.76
N ARG A 108 1.60 3.08 17.53
CA ARG A 108 2.51 4.23 17.56
C ARG A 108 3.36 4.28 16.29
N VAL A 109 3.74 5.47 15.87
CA VAL A 109 4.59 5.67 14.68
C VAL A 109 5.93 4.94 14.82
N ASP A 110 6.52 4.98 16.02
CA ASP A 110 7.78 4.29 16.32
C ASP A 110 7.66 2.77 16.23
N ASP A 111 6.47 2.22 16.50
CA ASP A 111 6.18 0.79 16.46
C ASP A 111 5.76 0.29 15.06
N ILE A 112 5.66 1.18 14.07
CA ILE A 112 5.45 0.79 12.67
C ILE A 112 6.68 0.01 12.20
N GLU A 113 6.47 -1.17 11.64
CA GLU A 113 7.53 -2.04 11.13
C GLU A 113 7.73 -1.82 9.63
N ARG A 114 6.64 -1.75 8.86
CA ARG A 114 6.66 -1.58 7.41
C ARG A 114 5.43 -0.83 6.92
N VAL A 115 5.60 -0.02 5.88
CA VAL A 115 4.51 0.58 5.10
C VAL A 115 4.64 0.16 3.65
N GLU A 116 3.57 -0.43 3.12
CA GLU A 116 3.48 -0.87 1.74
C GLU A 116 2.33 -0.17 1.01
N VAL A 117 2.53 0.15 -0.26
CA VAL A 117 1.53 0.82 -1.09
C VAL A 117 1.18 0.01 -2.33
N ALA A 118 -0.02 -0.55 -2.32
CA ALA A 118 -0.62 -1.13 -3.50
C ALA A 118 -1.26 -0.05 -4.38
N THR A 119 -1.06 -0.15 -5.69
CA THR A 119 -1.59 0.78 -6.68
C THR A 119 -2.53 0.06 -7.64
N LEU A 120 -3.75 0.57 -7.76
CA LEU A 120 -4.72 0.16 -8.78
C LEU A 120 -4.85 1.29 -9.81
N ARG A 121 -4.79 0.92 -11.09
CA ARG A 121 -4.80 1.86 -12.20
C ARG A 121 -6.05 1.62 -13.04
N THR A 122 -6.68 2.70 -13.47
CA THR A 122 -7.76 2.65 -14.47
C THR A 122 -7.48 3.71 -15.54
N LEU A 123 -7.43 3.29 -16.80
CA LEU A 123 -7.20 4.18 -17.94
C LEU A 123 -8.38 5.13 -18.13
N ARG A 124 -8.08 6.38 -18.49
CA ARG A 124 -9.04 7.38 -18.96
C ARG A 124 -8.71 7.79 -20.39
N ARG A 125 -9.65 8.49 -21.05
CA ARG A 125 -9.43 9.09 -22.37
C ARG A 125 -8.23 10.06 -22.35
N GLY A 126 -7.48 10.13 -23.45
CA GLY A 126 -6.32 11.02 -23.63
C GLY A 126 -5.07 10.61 -22.86
N GLY A 127 -4.80 9.31 -22.70
CA GLY A 127 -3.56 8.80 -22.07
C GLY A 127 -3.43 9.08 -20.56
N ASN A 128 -4.46 9.64 -19.92
CA ASN A 128 -4.47 9.91 -18.49
C ASN A 128 -4.82 8.64 -17.70
N VAL A 129 -4.20 8.48 -16.54
CA VAL A 129 -4.42 7.35 -15.64
C VAL A 129 -5.08 7.85 -14.36
N ARG A 130 -6.08 7.12 -13.87
CA ARG A 130 -6.58 7.33 -12.50
C ARG A 130 -5.92 6.32 -11.59
N TYR A 131 -5.15 6.79 -10.62
CA TYR A 131 -4.61 5.96 -9.56
C TYR A 131 -5.57 5.85 -8.39
N ARG A 132 -5.68 4.65 -7.84
CA ARG A 132 -6.23 4.37 -6.52
C ARG A 132 -5.14 3.69 -5.70
N TYR A 133 -4.77 4.32 -4.59
CA TYR A 133 -3.76 3.81 -3.68
C TYR A 133 -4.41 3.05 -2.54
N ARG A 134 -3.75 2.02 -2.04
CA ARG A 134 -4.09 1.31 -0.80
C ARG A 134 -2.81 1.25 0.01
N ILE A 135 -2.81 1.91 1.16
CA ILE A 135 -1.67 1.97 2.08
C ILE A 135 -1.92 0.92 3.17
N GLU A 136 -0.97 0.02 3.32
CA GLU A 136 -0.96 -1.01 4.35
C GLU A 136 0.15 -0.69 5.34
N ILE A 137 -0.21 -0.63 6.62
CA ILE A 137 0.70 -0.33 7.72
C ILE A 137 0.73 -1.54 8.63
N ALA A 138 1.91 -2.15 8.71
CA ALA A 138 2.19 -3.28 9.56
C ALA A 138 2.89 -2.82 10.84
N GLY A 139 2.35 -3.19 11.98
CA GLY A 139 3.04 -3.18 13.27
C GLY A 139 3.00 -4.58 13.90
N LYS A 140 3.58 -4.72 15.09
CA LYS A 140 3.76 -6.01 15.78
C LYS A 140 2.52 -6.93 15.78
N GLU A 141 1.35 -6.37 16.03
CA GLU A 141 0.08 -7.13 16.11
C GLU A 141 -1.09 -6.42 15.43
N LEU A 142 -0.85 -5.23 14.87
CA LEU A 142 -1.90 -4.43 14.28
C LEU A 142 -1.57 -4.15 12.82
N PHE A 143 -2.50 -4.55 11.96
CA PHE A 143 -2.49 -4.23 10.54
C PHE A 143 -3.57 -3.20 10.26
N LEU A 144 -3.17 -2.03 9.82
CA LEU A 144 -4.09 -0.96 9.45
C LEU A 144 -4.02 -0.74 7.94
N VAL A 145 -5.19 -0.71 7.31
CA VAL A 145 -5.31 -0.49 5.87
C VAL A 145 -6.28 0.63 5.63
N PHE A 146 -5.86 1.61 4.83
CA PHE A 146 -6.74 2.63 4.31
C PHE A 146 -6.46 2.87 2.84
N ALA A 147 -7.51 3.22 2.09
CA ALA A 147 -7.45 3.33 0.65
C ALA A 147 -7.89 4.72 0.17
N SER A 148 -7.38 5.08 -1.00
CA SER A 148 -7.65 6.33 -1.69
C SER A 148 -9.14 6.49 -1.97
N GLY A 149 -9.70 7.63 -1.55
CA GLY A 149 -11.12 7.91 -1.73
C GLY A 149 -11.53 9.38 -1.65
N GLY A 150 -10.64 10.29 -1.27
CA GLY A 150 -10.98 11.71 -1.13
C GLY A 150 -9.92 12.51 -0.41
N GLU A 151 -10.29 13.70 0.05
CA GLU A 151 -9.41 14.63 0.75
C GLU A 151 -8.85 14.05 2.05
N GLY A 152 -9.67 13.31 2.82
CA GLY A 152 -9.22 12.67 4.06
C GLY A 152 -8.03 11.73 3.87
N PHE A 153 -8.02 10.95 2.77
CA PHE A 153 -6.88 10.10 2.42
C PHE A 153 -5.60 10.92 2.19
N ARG A 154 -5.70 12.00 1.40
CA ARG A 154 -4.55 12.87 1.11
C ARG A 154 -4.04 13.56 2.37
N ARG A 155 -4.95 14.05 3.21
CA ARG A 155 -4.61 14.67 4.51
C ARG A 155 -3.91 13.67 5.43
N MET A 156 -4.39 12.43 5.50
CA MET A 156 -3.74 11.36 6.27
C MET A 156 -2.36 11.02 5.74
N ALA A 157 -2.21 10.78 4.43
CA ALA A 157 -0.91 10.47 3.84
C ALA A 157 0.10 11.60 4.04
N ARG A 158 -0.29 12.86 3.81
CA ARG A 158 0.57 14.05 4.00
C ARG A 158 0.98 14.29 5.46
N THR A 159 0.17 13.87 6.43
CA THR A 159 0.49 14.07 7.86
C THR A 159 1.24 12.89 8.46
N LEU A 160 0.98 11.68 7.99
CA LEU A 160 1.54 10.45 8.52
C LEU A 160 2.88 10.08 7.88
N LEU A 161 2.97 10.01 6.55
CA LEU A 161 4.14 9.48 5.85
C LEU A 161 5.43 10.26 6.14
N PRO A 162 5.43 11.61 6.25
CA PRO A 162 6.64 12.36 6.62
C PRO A 162 7.15 12.09 8.03
N ARG A 163 6.33 11.51 8.91
CA ARG A 163 6.73 11.15 10.28
C ARG A 163 7.31 9.74 10.37
N ILE A 164 7.23 8.97 9.30
CA ILE A 164 7.78 7.62 9.23
C ILE A 164 9.14 7.70 8.54
N PRO A 165 10.21 7.14 9.13
CA PRO A 165 11.53 7.21 8.55
C PRO A 165 11.60 6.45 7.22
N ASP A 166 12.43 6.95 6.31
CA ASP A 166 12.54 6.44 4.93
C ASP A 166 12.66 4.92 4.90
N TYR A 167 13.59 4.32 5.64
CA TYR A 167 13.87 2.88 5.57
C TYR A 167 12.66 1.95 5.85
N LYS A 168 11.56 2.44 6.44
CA LYS A 168 10.30 1.69 6.63
C LYS A 168 9.29 1.84 5.50
N LEU A 169 9.50 2.82 4.63
CA LEU A 169 8.62 3.18 3.52
C LEU A 169 9.13 2.54 2.23
N ASP A 170 8.24 1.81 1.56
CA ASP A 170 8.48 1.35 0.19
C ASP A 170 8.62 2.54 -0.80
N ALA A 171 9.14 2.27 -2.00
CA ALA A 171 9.37 3.28 -3.03
C ALA A 171 8.10 4.11 -3.31
N ARG A 172 6.94 3.45 -3.34
CA ARG A 172 5.65 4.08 -3.62
C ARG A 172 5.13 4.93 -2.48
N ALA A 173 5.31 4.52 -1.22
CA ALA A 173 5.00 5.34 -0.05
C ALA A 173 5.81 6.64 -0.08
N CYS A 174 7.07 6.57 -0.51
CA CYS A 174 7.90 7.76 -0.61
C CYS A 174 7.43 8.68 -1.74
N GLU A 175 7.06 8.11 -2.89
CA GLU A 175 6.41 8.90 -3.95
C GLU A 175 5.11 9.57 -3.46
N LEU A 176 4.30 8.89 -2.66
CA LEU A 176 3.08 9.47 -2.09
C LEU A 176 3.38 10.53 -1.02
N ARG A 177 4.42 10.33 -0.21
CA ARG A 177 4.87 11.31 0.78
C ARG A 177 5.26 12.61 0.09
N ASP A 178 6.03 12.50 -0.99
CA ASP A 178 6.71 13.63 -1.62
C ASP A 178 5.82 14.31 -2.67
N HIS A 179 4.96 13.56 -3.37
CA HIS A 179 4.26 14.04 -4.58
C HIS A 179 2.73 13.90 -4.55
N LEU A 180 2.10 13.51 -3.44
CA LEU A 180 0.63 13.39 -3.37
C LEU A 180 -0.04 14.77 -3.21
N LYS A 181 -0.24 15.46 -4.34
CA LYS A 181 -0.91 16.75 -4.42
C LYS A 181 -2.36 16.65 -4.97
N ASP A 182 -3.13 17.70 -4.75
CA ASP A 182 -4.47 17.82 -5.33
C ASP A 182 -4.35 18.11 -6.83
N ALA A 183 -5.18 17.45 -7.65
CA ALA A 183 -5.07 17.53 -9.10
C ALA A 183 -5.23 18.96 -9.67
N ASN A 184 -5.89 19.87 -8.95
CA ASN A 184 -6.02 21.28 -9.34
C ASN A 184 -4.72 22.05 -9.09
N ILE A 185 -4.07 21.80 -7.95
CA ILE A 185 -2.78 22.40 -7.59
C ILE A 185 -1.72 21.96 -8.61
N VAL A 186 -1.65 20.66 -8.91
CA VAL A 186 -0.71 20.11 -9.90
C VAL A 186 -0.91 20.74 -11.29
N ARG A 187 -2.14 21.03 -11.69
CA ARG A 187 -2.40 21.70 -12.98
C ARG A 187 -1.95 23.16 -12.96
N ALA A 188 -2.19 23.87 -11.86
CA ALA A 188 -1.79 25.26 -11.72
C ALA A 188 -0.25 25.39 -11.73
N GLU A 189 0.44 24.53 -10.98
CA GLU A 189 1.92 24.47 -10.96
C GLU A 189 2.48 24.12 -12.35
N ALA A 190 1.89 23.13 -13.04
CA ALA A 190 2.29 22.77 -14.39
C ALA A 190 2.10 23.92 -15.40
N ALA A 191 0.98 24.65 -15.30
CA ALA A 191 0.71 25.80 -16.16
C ALA A 191 1.68 26.97 -15.87
N ALA A 192 2.01 27.22 -14.60
CA ALA A 192 3.00 28.22 -14.20
C ALA A 192 4.40 27.91 -14.76
N LEU A 193 4.74 26.62 -14.89
CA LEU A 193 5.97 26.15 -15.53
C LEU A 193 5.86 26.04 -17.06
N GLY A 194 4.77 26.53 -17.66
CA GLY A 194 4.54 26.53 -19.10
C GLY A 194 4.42 25.14 -19.71
N ILE A 195 4.04 24.12 -18.93
CA ILE A 195 3.83 22.75 -19.42
C ILE A 195 2.45 22.69 -20.09
N PRO A 196 2.38 22.43 -21.40
CA PRO A 196 1.12 22.45 -22.14
C PRO A 196 0.14 21.36 -21.67
N PRO A 197 -1.17 21.55 -21.86
CA PRO A 197 -2.17 20.53 -21.60
C PRO A 197 -1.98 19.31 -22.52
N ALA A 198 -2.47 18.16 -22.08
CA ALA A 198 -2.33 16.91 -22.83
C ALA A 198 -2.91 16.99 -24.27
N SER A 199 -3.97 17.77 -24.48
CA SER A 199 -4.57 17.96 -25.82
C SER A 199 -3.59 18.57 -26.82
N VAL A 200 -2.83 19.58 -26.41
CA VAL A 200 -1.81 20.22 -27.26
C VAL A 200 -0.64 19.28 -27.51
N LEU A 201 -0.24 18.51 -26.50
CA LEU A 201 0.84 17.54 -26.63
C LEU A 201 0.48 16.41 -27.62
N ASP A 202 -0.77 15.94 -27.59
CA ASP A 202 -1.23 14.88 -28.50
C ASP A 202 -1.20 15.34 -29.97
N GLU A 203 -1.53 16.61 -30.27
CA GLU A 203 -1.44 17.18 -31.62
C GLU A 203 0.02 17.33 -32.10
N THR A 204 0.95 17.63 -31.20
CA THR A 204 2.36 17.83 -31.55
C THR A 204 3.16 16.52 -31.74
N ASP A 205 2.75 15.43 -31.10
CA ASP A 205 3.43 14.13 -31.17
C ASP A 205 3.37 13.54 -32.60
N ASP A 206 2.29 13.80 -33.34
CA ASP A 206 2.14 13.39 -34.75
C ASP A 206 3.07 14.16 -35.70
N ALA A 207 3.42 15.41 -35.36
CA ALA A 207 4.37 16.23 -36.12
C ALA A 207 5.84 15.97 -35.74
N ALA A 208 6.12 15.71 -34.46
CA ALA A 208 7.48 15.58 -33.91
C ALA A 208 8.19 14.27 -34.30
N ARG A 209 7.45 13.20 -34.68
CA ARG A 209 8.03 11.95 -35.20
C ARG A 209 8.94 12.15 -36.43
N LYS A 210 8.91 13.32 -37.08
CA LYS A 210 9.68 13.65 -38.28
C LYS A 210 10.99 14.41 -38.06
N ARG A 211 11.32 14.88 -36.85
CA ARG A 211 12.57 15.65 -36.60
C ARG A 211 13.25 15.25 -35.29
N ARG A 212 14.53 14.84 -35.36
CA ARG A 212 15.42 14.76 -34.19
C ARG A 212 15.92 16.19 -33.87
N PRO A 213 15.65 16.74 -32.69
CA PRO A 213 16.26 18.00 -32.30
C PRO A 213 17.76 17.79 -32.01
N PRO A 214 18.62 18.77 -32.30
CA PRO A 214 20.03 18.73 -31.93
C PRO A 214 20.18 18.76 -30.40
N VAL A 215 21.09 17.93 -29.88
CA VAL A 215 21.48 17.95 -28.46
C VAL A 215 22.44 19.12 -28.28
N LEU A 216 21.94 20.25 -27.76
CA LEU A 216 22.76 21.38 -27.35
C LEU A 216 23.17 21.17 -25.89
N GLU A 217 24.45 20.89 -25.66
CA GLU A 217 25.04 20.94 -24.31
C GLU A 217 25.16 22.42 -23.89
N ARG A 218 24.21 22.87 -23.06
CA ARG A 218 24.27 24.19 -22.42
C ARG A 218 24.76 24.01 -20.99
N LYS A 219 25.79 24.76 -20.58
CA LYS A 219 26.20 24.82 -19.16
C LYS A 219 25.08 25.51 -18.38
N ALA A 220 24.55 24.83 -17.36
CA ALA A 220 23.48 25.34 -16.51
C ALA A 220 23.99 26.48 -15.62
N LEU A 221 23.27 27.60 -15.60
CA LEU A 221 23.43 28.62 -14.56
C LEU A 221 22.74 28.18 -13.25
N ASP A 222 23.02 28.83 -12.13
CA ASP A 222 22.42 28.48 -10.83
C ASP A 222 20.88 28.61 -10.83
N ASP A 223 20.34 29.64 -11.51
CA ASP A 223 18.89 29.79 -11.73
C ASP A 223 18.30 28.63 -12.56
N ASP A 224 19.07 28.10 -13.50
CA ASP A 224 18.66 26.95 -14.31
C ASP A 224 18.60 25.67 -13.45
N ALA A 225 19.51 25.52 -12.48
CA ALA A 225 19.52 24.38 -11.58
C ALA A 225 18.28 24.33 -10.67
N GLU A 226 17.85 25.47 -10.11
CA GLU A 226 16.59 25.55 -9.36
C GLU A 226 15.38 25.34 -10.26
N HIS A 227 15.39 25.91 -11.47
CA HIS A 227 14.34 25.67 -12.44
C HIS A 227 14.22 24.18 -12.82
N ALA A 228 15.34 23.48 -12.99
CA ALA A 228 15.36 22.04 -13.25
C ALA A 228 14.78 21.23 -12.08
N LYS A 229 15.07 21.62 -10.83
CA LYS A 229 14.46 21.00 -9.64
C LYS A 229 12.95 21.18 -9.61
N LEU A 230 12.44 22.38 -9.92
CA LEU A 230 11.01 22.65 -10.01
C LEU A 230 10.33 21.82 -11.11
N LEU A 231 10.95 21.75 -12.30
CA LEU A 231 10.46 20.91 -13.40
C LEU A 231 10.44 19.43 -13.01
N ARG A 232 11.48 18.94 -12.33
CA ARG A 232 11.58 17.58 -11.80
C ARG A 232 10.46 17.29 -10.78
N GLN A 233 10.23 18.19 -9.82
CA GLN A 233 9.14 18.06 -8.85
C GLN A 233 7.78 18.02 -9.55
N ALA A 234 7.50 18.98 -10.43
CA ALA A 234 6.26 19.03 -11.20
C ALA A 234 6.06 17.79 -12.07
N ALA A 235 7.13 17.24 -12.65
CA ALA A 235 7.07 16.01 -13.43
C ALA A 235 6.59 14.81 -12.59
N ASN A 236 7.09 14.69 -11.35
CA ASN A 236 6.64 13.64 -10.43
C ASN A 236 5.22 13.88 -9.92
N ASP A 237 4.85 15.12 -9.61
CA ASP A 237 3.50 15.47 -9.18
C ASP A 237 2.47 15.16 -10.30
N LEU A 238 2.81 15.46 -11.55
CA LEU A 238 2.02 15.09 -12.72
C LEU A 238 1.94 13.57 -12.89
N ARG A 239 3.02 12.84 -12.61
CA ARG A 239 3.07 11.37 -12.66
C ARG A 239 2.15 10.76 -11.62
N THR A 240 2.20 11.18 -10.35
CA THR A 240 1.34 10.66 -9.27
C THR A 240 -0.13 11.06 -9.45
N ALA A 241 -0.38 12.20 -10.10
CA ALA A 241 -1.72 12.63 -10.54
C ALA A 241 -2.23 11.87 -11.78
N GLY A 242 -1.37 11.10 -12.46
CA GLY A 242 -1.72 10.30 -13.64
C GLY A 242 -1.77 11.04 -14.97
N ARG A 243 -1.16 12.23 -15.03
CA ARG A 243 -0.98 13.04 -16.23
C ARG A 243 0.35 12.69 -16.91
N LEU A 244 0.43 11.46 -17.42
CA LEU A 244 1.70 10.86 -17.87
C LEU A 244 2.33 11.58 -19.08
N ARG A 245 1.52 12.17 -19.96
CA ARG A 245 2.00 12.97 -21.11
C ARG A 245 2.69 14.26 -20.67
N GLN A 246 2.02 15.02 -19.82
CA GLN A 246 2.58 16.26 -19.27
C GLN A 246 3.81 15.99 -18.39
N SER A 247 3.77 14.90 -17.61
CA SER A 247 4.93 14.45 -16.84
C SER A 247 6.14 14.17 -17.75
N ALA A 248 5.94 13.48 -18.89
CA ALA A 248 7.02 13.23 -19.86
C ALA A 248 7.60 14.52 -20.43
N GLU A 249 6.76 15.50 -20.72
CA GLU A 249 7.20 16.81 -21.20
C GLU A 249 8.03 17.56 -20.14
N ALA A 250 7.58 17.54 -18.89
CA ALA A 250 8.29 18.14 -17.78
C ALA A 250 9.67 17.49 -17.56
N PHE A 251 9.76 16.16 -17.59
CA PHE A 251 11.06 15.45 -17.55
C PHE A 251 11.94 15.80 -18.74
N ARG A 252 11.38 15.87 -19.96
CA ARG A 252 12.14 16.27 -21.16
C ARG A 252 12.80 17.63 -20.96
N ARG A 253 12.05 18.62 -20.48
CA ARG A 253 12.57 19.96 -20.17
C ARG A 253 13.60 19.95 -19.05
N ALA A 254 13.37 19.16 -17.99
CA ALA A 254 14.35 18.99 -16.93
C ALA A 254 15.68 18.41 -17.44
N PHE A 255 15.65 17.43 -18.35
CA PHE A 255 16.86 16.85 -18.96
C PHE A 255 17.60 17.81 -19.90
N HIS A 256 16.90 18.75 -20.53
CA HIS A 256 17.56 19.80 -21.32
C HIS A 256 18.43 20.72 -20.46
N ILE A 257 18.17 20.80 -19.16
CA ILE A 257 18.91 21.63 -18.22
C ILE A 257 19.91 20.79 -17.41
N SER A 258 19.44 19.72 -16.78
CA SER A 258 20.23 18.83 -15.93
C SER A 258 20.25 17.41 -16.49
N GLY A 259 21.04 17.19 -17.54
CA GLY A 259 21.15 15.90 -18.22
C GLY A 259 21.90 14.81 -17.43
N SER A 260 22.62 15.18 -16.37
CA SER A 260 23.53 14.30 -15.62
C SER A 260 23.00 13.81 -14.27
N ASP A 261 21.95 14.43 -13.71
CA ASP A 261 21.43 14.11 -12.37
C ASP A 261 20.95 12.64 -12.27
N PRO A 262 21.56 11.79 -11.41
CA PRO A 262 21.19 10.40 -11.28
C PRO A 262 19.78 10.20 -10.69
N TRP A 263 19.31 11.12 -9.84
CA TRP A 263 17.96 11.05 -9.29
C TRP A 263 16.90 11.40 -10.33
N LEU A 264 17.16 12.38 -11.20
CA LEU A 264 16.28 12.69 -12.33
C LEU A 264 16.11 11.47 -13.25
N LEU A 265 17.20 10.72 -13.51
CA LEU A 265 17.15 9.47 -14.26
C LEU A 265 16.32 8.38 -13.57
N TYR A 266 16.48 8.23 -12.26
CA TYR A 266 15.68 7.28 -11.48
C TYR A 266 14.18 7.60 -11.56
N GLU A 267 13.80 8.85 -11.32
CA GLU A 267 12.40 9.27 -11.35
C GLU A 267 11.80 9.22 -12.77
N TYR A 268 12.61 9.51 -13.79
CA TYR A 268 12.22 9.28 -15.17
C TYR A 268 11.99 7.79 -15.47
N ALA A 269 12.81 6.89 -14.92
CA ALA A 269 12.56 5.46 -15.01
C ALA A 269 11.21 5.07 -14.36
N ARG A 270 10.85 5.70 -13.23
CA ARG A 270 9.52 5.52 -12.60
C ARG A 270 8.38 6.00 -13.50
N LEU A 271 8.56 7.11 -14.23
CA LEU A 271 7.59 7.53 -15.25
C LEU A 271 7.46 6.49 -16.36
N LEU A 272 8.57 6.03 -16.93
CA LEU A 272 8.57 5.04 -18.01
C LEU A 272 7.90 3.74 -17.56
N ARG A 273 8.10 3.31 -16.32
CA ARG A 273 7.37 2.17 -15.73
C ARG A 273 5.88 2.42 -15.65
N SER A 274 5.45 3.60 -15.20
CA SER A 274 4.03 3.97 -15.16
C SER A 274 3.40 3.98 -16.55
N GLN A 275 4.10 4.49 -17.56
CA GLN A 275 3.65 4.45 -18.96
C GLN A 275 3.62 3.02 -19.51
N ALA A 276 4.66 2.22 -19.28
CA ALA A 276 4.72 0.82 -19.68
C ALA A 276 3.56 0.01 -19.10
N SER A 277 3.23 0.22 -17.82
CA SER A 277 2.10 -0.44 -17.19
C SER A 277 0.75 0.09 -17.65
N ALA A 278 0.64 1.38 -18.01
CA ALA A 278 -0.62 1.96 -18.46
C ALA A 278 -0.95 1.55 -19.89
N PHE A 279 0.05 1.52 -20.77
CA PHE A 279 -0.10 1.24 -22.20
C PHE A 279 0.24 -0.20 -22.59
N SER A 280 0.62 -1.04 -21.63
CA SER A 280 1.07 -2.43 -21.85
C SER A 280 2.22 -2.54 -22.87
N ASP A 281 3.19 -1.62 -22.79
CA ASP A 281 4.32 -1.54 -23.72
C ASP A 281 5.61 -2.09 -23.10
N ALA A 282 6.07 -3.25 -23.56
CA ALA A 282 7.29 -3.91 -23.11
C ALA A 282 8.56 -3.12 -23.46
N ARG A 283 8.56 -2.33 -24.55
CA ARG A 283 9.71 -1.52 -24.95
C ARG A 283 9.93 -0.38 -23.97
N LEU A 284 8.85 0.23 -23.47
CA LEU A 284 8.95 1.25 -22.41
C LEU A 284 9.48 0.67 -21.10
N LEU A 285 9.11 -0.57 -20.77
CA LEU A 285 9.69 -1.26 -19.60
C LEU A 285 11.20 -1.48 -19.78
N GLY A 286 11.65 -1.92 -20.96
CA GLY A 286 13.07 -2.05 -21.27
C GLY A 286 13.84 -0.74 -21.13
N ARG A 287 13.24 0.38 -21.59
CA ARG A 287 13.81 1.73 -21.40
C ARG A 287 13.86 2.14 -19.93
N ALA A 288 12.84 1.80 -19.14
CA ALA A 288 12.83 2.06 -17.70
C ALA A 288 14.01 1.33 -17.02
N CYS A 289 14.22 0.05 -17.32
CA CYS A 289 15.35 -0.70 -16.80
C CYS A 289 16.70 -0.12 -17.23
N ALA A 290 16.84 0.36 -18.47
CA ALA A 290 18.05 1.03 -18.93
C ALA A 290 18.31 2.35 -18.17
N ALA A 291 17.27 3.15 -17.93
CA ALA A 291 17.36 4.38 -17.15
C ALA A 291 17.76 4.10 -15.69
N LEU A 292 17.21 3.06 -15.06
CA LEU A 292 17.63 2.63 -13.71
C LEU A 292 19.11 2.25 -13.66
N ARG A 293 19.59 1.49 -14.66
CA ARG A 293 21.01 1.12 -14.75
C ARG A 293 21.90 2.37 -14.84
N LEU A 294 21.50 3.33 -15.66
CA LEU A 294 22.24 4.58 -15.81
C LEU A 294 22.23 5.40 -14.51
N ALA A 295 21.08 5.48 -13.83
CA ALA A 295 20.94 6.13 -12.52
C ALA A 295 21.88 5.50 -11.48
N ALA A 296 21.87 4.18 -11.32
CA ALA A 296 22.77 3.47 -10.39
C ALA A 296 24.25 3.57 -10.78
N THR A 297 24.56 3.73 -12.07
CA THR A 297 25.94 3.91 -12.53
C THR A 297 26.45 5.31 -12.17
N ARG A 298 25.63 6.34 -12.41
CA ARG A 298 25.99 7.75 -12.15
C ARG A 298 25.93 8.11 -10.66
N GLY A 299 24.98 7.57 -9.91
CA GLY A 299 24.86 7.73 -8.46
C GLY A 299 25.51 6.58 -7.69
N ALA A 300 26.72 6.20 -8.09
CA ALA A 300 27.47 5.09 -7.53
C ALA A 300 27.73 5.19 -6.01
N SER A 301 27.81 6.40 -5.48
CA SER A 301 28.12 6.71 -4.10
C SER A 301 26.89 7.09 -3.27
N ASP A 302 25.70 7.17 -3.87
CA ASP A 302 24.47 7.54 -3.16
C ASP A 302 23.72 6.27 -2.73
N VAL A 303 23.86 5.93 -1.46
CA VAL A 303 23.23 4.75 -0.83
C VAL A 303 21.71 4.81 -1.00
N GLY A 304 21.10 5.97 -0.72
CA GLY A 304 19.64 6.12 -0.75
C GLY A 304 19.09 5.92 -2.16
N LEU A 305 19.80 6.43 -3.17
CA LEU A 305 19.45 6.17 -4.57
C LEU A 305 19.63 4.69 -4.93
N LEU A 306 20.75 4.06 -4.57
CA LEU A 306 21.02 2.65 -4.88
C LEU A 306 19.95 1.74 -4.26
N GLU A 307 19.54 1.99 -3.02
CA GLU A 307 18.45 1.27 -2.36
C GLU A 307 17.12 1.40 -3.15
N ARG A 308 16.78 2.62 -3.59
CA ARG A 308 15.56 2.88 -4.39
C ARG A 308 15.59 2.23 -5.76
N VAL A 309 16.76 2.22 -6.40
CA VAL A 309 16.97 1.55 -7.69
C VAL A 309 16.88 0.03 -7.52
N GLY A 310 17.48 -0.54 -6.47
CA GLY A 310 17.39 -1.96 -6.16
C GLY A 310 15.94 -2.42 -5.94
N GLU A 311 15.17 -1.67 -5.15
CA GLU A 311 13.75 -1.91 -4.92
C GLU A 311 12.95 -1.82 -6.23
N SER A 312 13.26 -0.85 -7.09
CA SER A 312 12.62 -0.74 -8.40
C SER A 312 12.95 -1.92 -9.33
N PHE A 313 14.17 -2.48 -9.28
CA PHE A 313 14.48 -3.69 -10.05
C PHE A 313 13.68 -4.90 -9.58
N LEU A 314 13.47 -5.06 -8.26
CA LEU A 314 12.54 -6.08 -7.72
C LEU A 314 11.12 -5.87 -8.24
N GLU A 315 10.59 -4.64 -8.16
CA GLU A 315 9.26 -4.30 -8.69
C GLU A 315 9.11 -4.53 -10.21
N TYR A 316 10.22 -4.55 -10.94
CA TYR A 316 10.24 -4.71 -12.41
C TYR A 316 10.50 -6.17 -12.82
N GLY A 317 10.78 -7.05 -11.85
CA GLY A 317 11.02 -8.49 -12.08
C GLY A 317 12.46 -8.83 -12.47
N ASP A 318 13.46 -8.04 -12.05
CA ASP A 318 14.88 -8.28 -12.31
C ASP A 318 15.67 -8.43 -10.99
N PRO A 319 15.53 -9.56 -10.27
CA PRO A 319 16.16 -9.76 -8.97
C PRO A 319 17.69 -9.81 -9.05
N ALA A 320 18.25 -10.27 -10.17
CA ALA A 320 19.70 -10.33 -10.37
C ALA A 320 20.35 -8.93 -10.35
N ARG A 321 19.75 -7.95 -11.02
CA ARG A 321 20.22 -6.57 -10.97
C ARG A 321 19.92 -5.89 -9.64
N ALA A 322 18.78 -6.21 -9.01
CA ALA A 322 18.48 -5.75 -7.66
C ALA A 322 19.59 -6.17 -6.69
N ALA A 323 19.95 -7.46 -6.68
CA ALA A 323 21.01 -8.01 -5.83
C ALA A 323 22.35 -7.30 -5.99
N LYS A 324 22.75 -7.02 -7.24
CA LYS A 324 23.99 -6.29 -7.52
C LYS A 324 23.92 -4.85 -7.00
N THR A 325 22.77 -4.20 -7.14
CA THR A 325 22.58 -2.80 -6.71
C THR A 325 22.56 -2.69 -5.18
N PHE A 326 21.90 -3.61 -4.48
CA PHE A 326 21.88 -3.64 -3.02
C PHE A 326 23.26 -3.96 -2.44
N ARG A 327 24.00 -4.92 -3.00
CA ARG A 327 25.39 -5.16 -2.59
C ARG A 327 26.26 -3.92 -2.73
N ARG A 328 26.11 -3.18 -3.84
CA ARG A 328 26.79 -1.90 -4.01
C ARG A 328 26.38 -0.86 -2.96
N ALA A 329 25.11 -0.81 -2.57
CA ALA A 329 24.67 0.08 -1.50
C ALA A 329 25.35 -0.28 -0.15
N LEU A 330 25.54 -1.57 0.12
CA LEU A 330 26.24 -2.06 1.31
C LEU A 330 27.76 -1.83 1.25
N GLU A 331 28.38 -1.90 0.08
CA GLU A 331 29.79 -1.52 -0.12
C GLU A 331 30.03 -0.04 0.23
N VAL A 332 29.05 0.84 -0.03
CA VAL A 332 29.13 2.26 0.31
C VAL A 332 28.77 2.51 1.78
N ASN A 333 27.77 1.80 2.31
CA ASN A 333 27.37 1.86 3.71
C ASN A 333 26.90 0.49 4.21
N ASP A 334 27.72 -0.15 5.03
CA ASP A 334 27.45 -1.48 5.60
C ASP A 334 26.18 -1.50 6.49
N ALA A 335 25.81 -0.35 7.06
CA ALA A 335 24.60 -0.19 7.87
C ALA A 335 23.33 0.14 7.03
N ALA A 336 23.36 -0.06 5.71
CA ALA A 336 22.20 0.15 4.82
C ALA A 336 21.11 -0.91 5.04
N CYS A 337 20.26 -0.68 6.04
CA CYS A 337 19.22 -1.61 6.47
C CYS A 337 18.23 -1.98 5.36
N ARG A 338 17.86 -1.04 4.47
CA ARG A 338 16.93 -1.36 3.38
C ARG A 338 17.61 -2.21 2.30
N ALA A 339 18.90 -1.99 2.04
CA ALA A 339 19.66 -2.85 1.15
C ALA A 339 19.73 -4.30 1.67
N GLN A 340 19.97 -4.52 2.97
CA GLN A 340 19.95 -5.89 3.54
C GLN A 340 18.57 -6.55 3.42
N LEU A 341 17.49 -5.82 3.75
CA LEU A 341 16.12 -6.32 3.55
C LEU A 341 15.83 -6.64 2.07
N GLY A 342 16.31 -5.82 1.15
CA GLY A 342 16.21 -6.07 -0.28
C GLY A 342 16.95 -7.33 -0.74
N LEU A 343 18.12 -7.63 -0.15
CA LEU A 343 18.82 -8.90 -0.40
C LEU A 343 18.09 -10.11 0.19
N ALA A 344 17.44 -9.97 1.34
CA ALA A 344 16.55 -11.01 1.87
C ALA A 344 15.40 -11.30 0.89
N GLU A 345 14.78 -10.26 0.31
CA GLU A 345 13.72 -10.41 -0.69
C GLU A 345 14.20 -11.05 -1.99
N VAL A 346 15.40 -10.70 -2.46
CA VAL A 346 16.06 -11.40 -3.59
C VAL A 346 16.27 -12.87 -3.25
N ALA A 347 16.84 -13.19 -2.08
CA ALA A 347 17.11 -14.57 -1.67
C ALA A 347 15.82 -15.39 -1.53
N LEU A 348 14.73 -14.77 -1.05
CA LEU A 348 13.41 -15.38 -1.01
C LEU A 348 12.89 -15.72 -2.41
N SER A 349 13.06 -14.81 -3.38
CA SER A 349 12.65 -15.05 -4.76
C SER A 349 13.42 -16.19 -5.43
N ASP A 350 14.66 -16.43 -4.98
CA ASP A 350 15.51 -17.55 -5.41
C ASP A 350 15.24 -18.87 -4.63
N GLY A 351 14.43 -18.83 -3.57
CA GLY A 351 14.18 -19.97 -2.68
C GLY A 351 15.35 -20.34 -1.75
N LYS A 352 16.33 -19.46 -1.56
CA LYS A 352 17.55 -19.72 -0.79
C LYS A 352 17.38 -19.37 0.69
N LEU A 353 16.65 -20.19 1.44
CA LEU A 353 16.28 -19.91 2.85
C LEU A 353 17.48 -19.57 3.75
N ALA A 354 18.60 -20.28 3.64
CA ALA A 354 19.82 -19.96 4.41
C ALA A 354 20.30 -18.50 4.22
N HIS A 355 20.24 -17.99 2.99
CA HIS A 355 20.62 -16.60 2.70
C HIS A 355 19.59 -15.61 3.24
N VAL A 356 18.31 -15.97 3.20
CA VAL A 356 17.22 -15.17 3.79
C VAL A 356 17.45 -14.98 5.28
N ILE A 357 17.72 -16.09 6.00
CA ILE A 357 18.02 -16.08 7.44
C ILE A 357 19.23 -15.19 7.72
N HIS A 358 20.31 -15.35 6.96
CA HIS A 358 21.51 -14.53 7.08
C HIS A 358 21.19 -13.03 6.95
N HIS A 359 20.51 -12.61 5.89
CA HIS A 359 20.20 -11.19 5.67
C HIS A 359 19.26 -10.61 6.72
N TYR A 360 18.30 -11.38 7.24
CA TYR A 360 17.45 -10.94 8.35
C TYR A 360 18.24 -10.82 9.67
N ASN A 361 19.16 -11.75 9.94
CA ASN A 361 20.02 -11.68 11.12
C ASN A 361 20.95 -10.46 11.06
N GLU A 362 21.55 -10.18 9.91
CA GLU A 362 22.35 -8.96 9.72
C GLU A 362 21.48 -7.70 9.85
N THR A 363 20.28 -7.69 9.26
CA THR A 363 19.32 -6.59 9.44
C THR A 363 19.00 -6.35 10.92
N ALA A 364 18.82 -7.41 11.71
CA ALA A 364 18.57 -7.29 13.14
C ALA A 364 19.76 -6.72 13.93
N ARG A 365 20.99 -6.92 13.45
CA ARG A 365 22.22 -6.35 14.04
C ARG A 365 22.37 -4.87 13.72
N ILE A 366 22.11 -4.46 12.48
CA ILE A 366 22.27 -3.06 12.02
C ILE A 366 21.00 -2.21 12.17
N ALA A 367 19.93 -2.77 12.74
CA ALA A 367 18.62 -2.13 12.77
C ALA A 367 18.67 -0.74 13.44
N PRO A 368 18.17 0.32 12.78
CA PRO A 368 18.20 1.67 13.34
C PRO A 368 17.22 1.87 14.50
N ASP A 369 16.19 1.01 14.61
CA ASP A 369 15.22 1.06 15.69
C ASP A 369 14.73 -0.31 16.14
N LYS A 370 14.02 -0.31 17.27
CA LYS A 370 13.47 -1.54 17.87
C LYS A 370 12.40 -2.19 17.01
N ALA A 371 11.64 -1.44 16.20
CA ALA A 371 10.56 -2.00 15.39
C ALA A 371 11.12 -2.83 14.24
N VAL A 372 12.10 -2.31 13.51
CA VAL A 372 12.81 -3.03 12.45
C VAL A 372 13.59 -4.21 13.00
N MET A 373 14.27 -4.04 14.15
CA MET A 373 14.95 -5.16 14.81
C MET A 373 13.97 -6.31 15.13
N ARG A 374 12.79 -5.99 15.68
CA ARG A 374 11.75 -6.99 15.99
C ARG A 374 11.21 -7.66 14.73
N LEU A 375 10.97 -6.89 13.66
CA LEU A 375 10.57 -7.42 12.36
C LEU A 375 11.63 -8.40 11.85
N ALA A 376 12.89 -7.97 11.79
CA ALA A 376 13.99 -8.76 11.25
C ALA A 376 14.20 -10.05 12.03
N ARG A 377 14.20 -10.01 13.37
CA ARG A 377 14.27 -11.24 14.20
C ARG A 377 13.09 -12.16 13.94
N ARG A 378 11.86 -11.62 13.93
CA ARG A 378 10.65 -12.42 13.70
C ARG A 378 10.70 -13.13 12.34
N GLU A 379 11.08 -12.43 11.28
CA GLU A 379 11.19 -13.04 9.95
C GLU A 379 12.37 -14.02 9.88
N GLY A 380 13.52 -13.68 10.48
CA GLY A 380 14.69 -14.56 10.57
C GLY A 380 14.38 -15.88 11.28
N ASP A 381 13.77 -15.82 12.47
CA ASP A 381 13.36 -16.99 13.25
C ASP A 381 12.32 -17.84 12.49
N TYR A 382 11.40 -17.18 11.77
CA TYR A 382 10.40 -17.85 10.94
C TYR A 382 11.06 -18.65 9.81
N TYR A 383 11.97 -18.03 9.06
CA TYR A 383 12.65 -18.72 7.96
C TYR A 383 13.66 -19.75 8.45
N ALA A 384 14.25 -19.57 9.64
CA ALA A 384 15.09 -20.59 10.28
C ALA A 384 14.29 -21.86 10.57
N ARG A 385 13.11 -21.73 11.18
CA ARG A 385 12.21 -22.89 11.37
C ARG A 385 11.79 -23.53 10.07
N LEU A 386 11.48 -22.72 9.05
CA LEU A 386 11.11 -23.23 7.73
C LEU A 386 12.24 -24.01 7.06
N ASN A 387 13.50 -23.66 7.36
CA ASN A 387 14.68 -24.32 6.83
C ASN A 387 15.05 -25.59 7.62
N ASP A 388 14.89 -25.56 8.93
CA ASP A 388 15.42 -26.59 9.84
C ASP A 388 14.39 -27.69 10.16
N ASP A 389 13.09 -27.41 10.03
CA ASP A 389 11.99 -28.33 10.37
C ASP A 389 11.13 -28.65 9.14
N GLU A 390 11.31 -29.86 8.58
CA GLU A 390 10.56 -30.35 7.42
C GLU A 390 9.05 -30.47 7.71
N ASP A 391 8.66 -30.84 8.93
CA ASP A 391 7.25 -30.96 9.32
C ASP A 391 6.58 -29.58 9.39
N TYR A 392 7.30 -28.59 9.92
CA TYR A 392 6.87 -27.19 9.91
C TYR A 392 6.73 -26.66 8.49
N LEU A 393 7.71 -26.93 7.62
CA LEU A 393 7.63 -26.58 6.20
C LEU A 393 6.42 -27.22 5.52
N ALA A 394 6.21 -28.52 5.73
CA ALA A 394 5.05 -29.22 5.17
C ALA A 394 3.72 -28.64 5.68
N ALA A 395 3.64 -28.27 6.96
CA ALA A 395 2.47 -27.63 7.55
C ALA A 395 2.20 -26.24 6.94
N GLU A 396 3.24 -25.44 6.75
CA GLU A 396 3.13 -24.10 6.17
C GLU A 396 2.77 -24.17 4.67
N LEU A 397 3.36 -25.10 3.91
CA LEU A 397 2.98 -25.36 2.51
C LEU A 397 1.52 -25.82 2.40
N ARG A 398 1.05 -26.70 3.31
CA ARG A 398 -0.37 -27.07 3.39
C ARG A 398 -1.22 -25.83 3.65
N ARG A 399 -0.87 -25.01 4.65
CA ARG A 399 -1.58 -23.76 4.98
C ARG A 399 -1.65 -22.81 3.77
N MET A 400 -0.56 -22.60 3.06
CA MET A 400 -0.50 -21.76 1.85
C MET A 400 -1.40 -22.33 0.74
N ASN A 401 -1.31 -23.64 0.48
CA ASN A 401 -2.19 -24.31 -0.51
C ASN A 401 -3.67 -24.18 -0.15
N TRP A 402 -4.03 -24.33 1.13
CA TRP A 402 -5.39 -24.12 1.62
C TRP A 402 -5.84 -22.66 1.50
N LEU A 403 -4.95 -21.70 1.76
CA LEU A 403 -5.22 -20.26 1.57
C LEU A 403 -5.52 -19.93 0.10
N ASP A 404 -4.70 -20.41 -0.83
CA ASP A 404 -4.87 -20.19 -2.26
C ASP A 404 -6.09 -20.92 -2.81
N GLY A 405 -6.34 -22.14 -2.34
CA GLY A 405 -7.56 -22.89 -2.60
C GLY A 405 -8.80 -22.13 -2.13
N ALA A 406 -8.81 -21.68 -0.87
CA ALA A 406 -9.90 -20.89 -0.30
C ALA A 406 -10.12 -19.58 -1.06
N GLY A 407 -9.06 -18.89 -1.49
CA GLY A 407 -9.16 -17.67 -2.30
C GLY A 407 -9.84 -17.91 -3.66
N ARG A 408 -9.48 -18.99 -4.37
CA ARG A 408 -10.11 -19.39 -5.64
C ARG A 408 -11.56 -19.79 -5.45
N VAL A 409 -11.85 -20.63 -4.44
CA VAL A 409 -13.22 -21.02 -4.07
C VAL A 409 -14.04 -19.79 -3.73
N GLN A 410 -13.51 -18.86 -2.95
CA GLN A 410 -14.22 -17.64 -2.57
C GLN A 410 -14.67 -16.82 -3.79
N GLN A 411 -13.80 -16.63 -4.77
CA GLN A 411 -14.11 -15.84 -5.97
C GLN A 411 -15.13 -16.54 -6.87
N LEU A 412 -14.98 -17.86 -7.07
CA LEU A 412 -15.91 -18.65 -7.87
C LEU A 412 -17.27 -18.75 -7.20
N ALA A 413 -17.31 -19.11 -5.92
CA ALA A 413 -18.52 -19.24 -5.12
C ALA A 413 -19.31 -17.93 -5.07
N ALA A 414 -18.64 -16.79 -4.91
CA ALA A 414 -19.29 -15.48 -4.97
C ALA A 414 -19.96 -15.25 -6.35
N ARG A 415 -19.25 -15.49 -7.45
CA ARG A 415 -19.82 -15.29 -8.81
C ARG A 415 -21.01 -16.22 -9.07
N VAL A 416 -20.87 -17.50 -8.72
CA VAL A 416 -21.94 -18.50 -8.86
C VAL A 416 -23.13 -18.12 -7.99
N SER A 417 -22.92 -17.68 -6.75
CA SER A 417 -24.01 -17.27 -5.86
C SER A 417 -24.83 -16.11 -6.41
N PHE A 418 -24.17 -15.09 -6.98
CA PHE A 418 -24.89 -13.95 -7.54
C PHE A 418 -25.65 -14.33 -8.81
N ALA A 419 -25.06 -15.16 -9.69
CA ALA A 419 -25.74 -15.65 -10.88
C ALA A 419 -26.93 -16.55 -10.54
N ALA A 420 -26.74 -17.50 -9.61
CA ALA A 420 -27.77 -18.42 -9.15
C ALA A 420 -28.92 -17.68 -8.44
N LEU A 421 -28.61 -16.63 -7.67
CA LEU A 421 -29.63 -15.80 -7.03
C LEU A 421 -30.49 -15.06 -8.05
N LEU A 422 -29.92 -14.55 -9.14
CA LEU A 422 -30.68 -13.93 -10.22
C LEU A 422 -31.63 -14.95 -10.89
N VAL A 423 -31.14 -16.15 -11.18
CA VAL A 423 -31.96 -17.25 -11.70
C VAL A 423 -33.05 -17.65 -10.71
N ALA A 424 -32.76 -17.65 -9.41
CA ALA A 424 -33.73 -17.98 -8.37
C ALA A 424 -34.85 -16.93 -8.22
N LEU A 425 -34.55 -15.65 -8.49
CA LEU A 425 -35.50 -14.54 -8.41
C LEU A 425 -36.34 -14.40 -9.68
N VAL A 426 -35.77 -14.64 -10.86
CA VAL A 426 -36.46 -14.56 -12.16
C VAL A 426 -37.13 -15.89 -12.52
N GLY A 427 -36.55 -17.02 -12.11
CA GLY A 427 -37.03 -18.37 -12.41
C GLY A 427 -38.53 -18.58 -12.18
N PRO A 428 -39.15 -18.08 -11.10
CA PRO A 428 -40.59 -18.23 -10.87
C PRO A 428 -41.48 -17.66 -11.99
N SER A 429 -40.99 -16.71 -12.81
CA SER A 429 -41.73 -16.20 -13.96
C SER A 429 -41.58 -17.05 -15.23
N MET A 430 -40.64 -18.01 -15.26
CA MET A 430 -40.42 -18.91 -16.39
C MET A 430 -40.84 -20.34 -16.06
N ASP A 431 -40.28 -20.92 -15.00
CA ASP A 431 -40.56 -22.28 -14.54
C ASP A 431 -40.13 -22.46 -13.06
N GLN A 432 -40.99 -23.13 -12.29
CA GLN A 432 -40.77 -23.43 -10.89
C GLN A 432 -39.58 -24.38 -10.66
N VAL A 433 -39.28 -25.28 -11.61
CA VAL A 433 -38.12 -26.18 -11.54
C VAL A 433 -36.81 -25.39 -11.65
N ILE A 434 -36.75 -24.45 -12.59
CA ILE A 434 -35.60 -23.55 -12.78
C ILE A 434 -35.37 -22.70 -11.53
N ALA A 435 -36.44 -22.19 -10.92
CA ALA A 435 -36.34 -21.46 -9.65
C ALA A 435 -35.77 -22.35 -8.53
N GLY A 436 -36.25 -23.60 -8.41
CA GLY A 436 -35.78 -24.57 -7.43
C GLY A 436 -34.28 -24.85 -7.54
N LEU A 437 -33.80 -25.08 -8.77
CA LEU A 437 -32.38 -25.28 -9.08
C LEU A 437 -31.55 -24.02 -8.76
N GLY A 438 -32.03 -22.83 -9.14
CA GLY A 438 -31.37 -21.57 -8.85
C GLY A 438 -31.14 -21.37 -7.35
N TRP A 439 -32.14 -21.66 -6.52
CA TRP A 439 -31.99 -21.55 -5.07
C TRP A 439 -31.05 -22.58 -4.45
N ALA A 440 -31.08 -23.84 -4.91
CA ALA A 440 -30.19 -24.89 -4.42
C ALA A 440 -28.72 -24.56 -4.76
N LEU A 441 -28.49 -24.02 -5.95
CA LEU A 441 -27.18 -23.56 -6.38
C LEU A 441 -26.73 -22.30 -5.61
N ALA A 442 -27.65 -21.37 -5.33
CA ALA A 442 -27.36 -20.16 -4.55
C ALA A 442 -27.01 -20.50 -3.09
N SER A 443 -27.76 -21.40 -2.44
CA SER A 443 -27.51 -21.78 -1.05
C SER A 443 -26.19 -22.53 -0.89
N SER A 444 -25.92 -23.52 -1.74
CA SER A 444 -24.66 -24.29 -1.73
C SER A 444 -23.43 -23.41 -2.00
N SER A 445 -23.51 -22.51 -2.99
CA SER A 445 -22.42 -21.58 -3.29
C SER A 445 -22.18 -20.57 -2.16
N ILE A 446 -23.20 -20.12 -1.44
CA ILE A 446 -23.02 -19.19 -0.30
C ILE A 446 -22.43 -19.89 0.92
N VAL A 447 -22.77 -21.17 1.16
CA VAL A 447 -22.09 -21.97 2.19
C VAL A 447 -20.62 -22.14 1.84
N ALA A 448 -20.30 -22.47 0.58
CA ALA A 448 -18.90 -22.54 0.12
C ALA A 448 -18.19 -21.18 0.25
N TRP A 449 -18.87 -20.09 -0.10
CA TRP A 449 -18.32 -18.73 0.01
C TRP A 449 -18.05 -18.33 1.46
N SER A 450 -19.00 -18.55 2.37
CA SER A 450 -18.85 -18.23 3.80
C SER A 450 -17.79 -19.12 4.46
N GLY A 451 -17.77 -20.42 4.17
CA GLY A 451 -16.72 -21.35 4.59
C GLY A 451 -15.34 -20.86 4.14
N SER A 452 -15.19 -20.48 2.87
CA SER A 452 -13.91 -19.95 2.35
C SER A 452 -13.45 -18.66 3.03
N LEU A 453 -14.38 -17.77 3.41
CA LEU A 453 -14.07 -16.54 4.15
C LEU A 453 -13.53 -16.85 5.56
N ILE A 454 -14.14 -17.82 6.24
CA ILE A 454 -13.72 -18.26 7.58
C ILE A 454 -12.35 -18.93 7.49
N THR A 455 -12.19 -19.91 6.59
CA THR A 455 -10.92 -20.60 6.34
C THR A 455 -9.80 -19.61 6.05
N ARG A 456 -10.05 -18.63 5.16
CA ARG A 456 -9.06 -17.60 4.86
C ARG A 456 -8.71 -16.77 6.09
N LYS A 457 -9.69 -16.35 6.88
CA LYS A 457 -9.44 -15.56 8.10
C LYS A 457 -8.62 -16.34 9.13
N LEU A 458 -8.92 -17.62 9.34
CA LEU A 458 -8.18 -18.48 10.26
C LEU A 458 -6.74 -18.71 9.79
N LEU A 459 -6.58 -19.03 8.50
CA LEU A 459 -5.28 -19.33 7.93
C LEU A 459 -4.45 -18.06 7.64
N THR A 460 -5.01 -16.86 7.58
CA THR A 460 -4.20 -15.64 7.36
C THR A 460 -3.24 -15.34 8.51
N ALA A 461 -3.59 -15.73 9.74
CA ALA A 461 -2.64 -15.66 10.85
C ALA A 461 -1.56 -16.73 10.64
N ARG A 462 -0.29 -16.32 10.62
CA ARG A 462 0.82 -17.27 10.75
C ARG A 462 0.71 -17.94 12.12
N SER A 463 0.92 -19.25 12.20
CA SER A 463 0.91 -19.95 13.49
C SER A 463 2.03 -19.36 14.36
N ARG A 464 1.63 -18.54 15.34
CA ARG A 464 2.48 -18.28 16.50
C ARG A 464 2.29 -19.51 17.39
N MET A 465 3.19 -20.47 17.28
CA MET A 465 3.39 -21.38 18.40
C MET A 465 4.28 -20.62 19.37
N ASP A 466 3.74 -20.33 20.56
CA ASP A 466 4.54 -19.88 21.69
C ASP A 466 5.71 -20.85 21.83
N THR A 467 6.93 -20.31 21.86
CA THR A 467 8.05 -21.01 22.48
C THR A 467 7.79 -21.01 23.98
N GLY A 468 6.83 -21.83 24.41
CA GLY A 468 6.87 -22.43 25.72
C GLY A 468 7.93 -23.52 25.66
N ASP A 469 8.86 -23.46 26.60
CA ASP A 469 9.88 -24.45 26.94
C ASP A 469 11.17 -24.44 26.09
N ALA A 470 12.07 -23.50 26.44
CA ALA A 470 13.49 -23.78 26.76
C ALA A 470 14.10 -22.58 27.50
#